data_AF-A0AAE9NIS3-F1
#
_entry.id   AF-A0AAE9NIS3-F1
#
_cell.length_a   1.000
_cell.length_b   1.000
_cell.length_c   1.000
_cell.angle_alpha   90.00
_cell.angle_beta   90.00
_cell.angle_gamma   90.00
#
_symmetry.space_group_name_H-M   'P 1'
#
loop_
_entity.id
_entity.type
_entity.pdbx_description
1 polymer ?
#
loop_
_entity_poly.entity_id
_entity_poly.type
_entity_poly.pdbx_seq_one_letter_code
_entity_poly.pdbx_strand_id
1 'polypeptide(L)'
;MERRSAKHCNPGDHWLDHARCGSLDGFGTRDIGFFELCAKFESIEIWADPRPNDQLVLIWLLNLLRPYREIVTKLSLVHADDIIANYAAESVAKWKLPTFKVAENHLVLASRAWRAYRAQTPEPCFDLLMTDLTILPRLRPALIAVLEELPDSVTGLGATEMDLLDYVNDGETDPRIVCNGRLIRDVFGENDARDALLELGGHPTPALLLGDPAFTNEDRYFCRSEWKLTLTELGRSLLAREDDMWRHNRIYRWWGGTELTNERLWRWDRESRLLIGP
;
A
#
# COMPACT_ATOMS: atom_id res chain seq x y z
N MET A 1 -15.85 -5.77 -5.70
CA MET A 1 -14.58 -5.21 -5.19
C MET A 1 -14.83 -4.70 -3.77
N GLU A 2 -14.05 -5.14 -2.79
CA GLU A 2 -14.19 -4.73 -1.38
C GLU A 2 -13.11 -3.71 -0.99
N ARG A 3 -13.38 -2.88 0.02
CA ARG A 3 -12.41 -1.91 0.56
C ARG A 3 -11.14 -2.63 1.03
N ARG A 4 -9.95 -2.11 0.69
CA ARG A 4 -8.68 -2.65 1.23
C ARG A 4 -8.69 -2.73 2.76
N SER A 5 -9.30 -1.74 3.43
CA SER A 5 -9.47 -1.75 4.88
C SER A 5 -10.36 -2.86 5.44
N ALA A 6 -11.24 -3.47 4.62
CA ALA A 6 -12.11 -4.57 5.03
C ALA A 6 -11.37 -5.91 5.07
N LYS A 7 -10.31 -6.10 4.26
CA LYS A 7 -9.47 -7.31 4.25
C LYS A 7 -8.80 -7.60 5.61
N HIS A 8 -8.69 -6.60 6.48
CA HIS A 8 -8.04 -6.69 7.80
C HIS A 8 -9.02 -6.54 8.97
N CYS A 9 -10.32 -6.69 8.72
CA CYS A 9 -11.36 -6.56 9.76
C CYS A 9 -11.68 -7.87 10.49
N ASN A 10 -11.05 -9.00 10.14
CA ASN A 10 -11.30 -10.28 10.81
C ASN A 10 -10.57 -10.35 12.17
N PRO A 11 -11.31 -10.32 13.29
CA PRO A 11 -10.76 -10.65 14.60
C PRO A 11 -10.72 -12.18 14.68
N GLY A 12 -9.55 -12.79 14.49
CA GLY A 12 -9.37 -14.22 14.77
C GLY A 12 -8.76 -15.09 13.67
N ASP A 13 -8.39 -14.54 12.51
CA ASP A 13 -7.53 -15.28 11.59
C ASP A 13 -6.13 -15.41 12.21
N HIS A 14 -5.54 -16.61 12.17
CA HIS A 14 -4.26 -16.85 12.83
C HIS A 14 -3.19 -15.99 12.15
N TRP A 15 -2.78 -14.91 12.80
CA TRP A 15 -1.75 -13.99 12.30
C TRP A 15 -0.48 -14.72 11.83
N LEU A 16 -0.19 -15.87 12.45
CA LEU A 16 0.96 -16.72 12.15
C LEU A 16 0.78 -17.61 10.91
N ASP A 17 -0.41 -17.69 10.30
CA ASP A 17 -0.63 -18.43 9.05
C ASP A 17 0.17 -17.86 7.88
N HIS A 18 0.53 -16.58 7.97
CA HIS A 18 1.35 -15.88 6.99
C HIS A 18 2.82 -15.72 7.43
N ALA A 19 3.19 -16.19 8.63
CA ALA A 19 4.57 -16.18 9.12
C ALA A 19 5.36 -17.37 8.55
N ARG A 20 6.62 -17.16 8.14
CA ARG A 20 7.47 -18.25 7.63
C ARG A 20 7.73 -19.27 8.73
N CYS A 21 7.59 -20.56 8.40
CA CYS A 21 7.62 -21.68 9.35
C CYS A 21 8.82 -21.76 10.30
N GLY A 22 9.99 -21.18 9.94
CA GLY A 22 11.21 -21.23 10.74
C GLY A 22 11.36 -20.13 11.80
N SER A 23 10.47 -19.12 11.85
CA SER A 23 10.60 -17.99 12.79
C SER A 23 9.90 -18.22 14.14
N LEU A 24 9.34 -19.42 14.39
CA LEU A 24 8.49 -19.72 15.55
C LEU A 24 8.94 -20.94 16.36
N ASP A 25 10.09 -21.54 16.02
CA ASP A 25 10.64 -22.67 16.77
C ASP A 25 10.80 -22.28 18.26
N GLY A 26 10.03 -22.94 19.13
CA GLY A 26 10.00 -22.70 20.58
C GLY A 26 8.82 -21.89 21.13
N PHE A 27 7.95 -21.30 20.29
CA PHE A 27 6.86 -20.42 20.75
C PHE A 27 5.43 -21.03 20.74
N GLY A 28 5.30 -22.30 20.31
CA GLY A 28 4.03 -23.03 20.25
C GLY A 28 3.47 -23.14 18.83
N THR A 29 2.34 -23.87 18.67
CA THR A 29 1.73 -24.13 17.36
C THR A 29 1.27 -22.84 16.67
N ARG A 30 1.06 -22.90 15.35
CA ARG A 30 0.55 -21.77 14.53
C ARG A 30 -0.85 -21.28 14.96
N ASP A 31 -1.50 -22.00 15.87
CA ASP A 31 -2.89 -21.76 16.29
C ASP A 31 -3.04 -20.64 17.32
N ILE A 32 -1.95 -20.02 17.80
CA ILE A 32 -2.04 -18.91 18.76
C ILE A 32 -2.39 -17.59 18.05
N GLY A 33 -3.39 -16.88 18.59
CA GLY A 33 -3.78 -15.57 18.07
C GLY A 33 -2.74 -14.48 18.39
N PHE A 34 -2.71 -13.39 17.61
CA PHE A 34 -1.74 -12.29 17.81
C PHE A 34 -1.75 -11.71 19.23
N PHE A 35 -2.95 -11.49 19.79
CA PHE A 35 -3.11 -10.98 21.16
C PHE A 35 -2.61 -11.96 22.22
N GLU A 36 -2.85 -13.25 22.00
CA GLU A 36 -2.44 -14.33 22.89
C GLU A 36 -0.91 -14.50 22.88
N LEU A 37 -0.29 -14.35 21.70
CA LEU A 37 1.16 -14.25 21.56
C LEU A 37 1.71 -13.05 22.33
N CYS A 38 1.14 -11.85 22.16
CA CYS A 38 1.57 -10.65 22.88
C CYS A 38 1.49 -10.81 24.41
N ALA A 39 0.49 -11.53 24.92
CA ALA A 39 0.31 -11.75 26.35
C ALA A 39 1.48 -12.53 26.98
N LYS A 40 2.16 -13.41 26.22
CA LYS A 40 3.27 -14.25 26.70
C LYS A 40 4.56 -13.49 27.00
N PHE A 41 4.71 -12.26 26.47
CA PHE A 41 5.94 -11.49 26.62
C PHE A 41 5.77 -10.38 27.67
N GLU A 42 6.86 -10.06 28.37
CA GLU A 42 6.93 -8.91 29.29
C GLU A 42 7.24 -7.60 28.56
N SER A 43 7.88 -7.68 27.40
CA SER A 43 8.20 -6.55 26.53
C SER A 43 8.07 -6.94 25.06
N ILE A 44 7.65 -5.99 24.23
CA ILE A 44 7.44 -6.18 22.79
C ILE A 44 8.01 -4.96 22.07
N GLU A 45 8.88 -5.20 21.09
CA GLU A 45 9.41 -4.16 20.22
C GLU A 45 8.83 -4.30 18.81
N ILE A 46 8.21 -3.23 18.32
CA ILE A 46 7.70 -3.13 16.96
C ILE A 46 8.76 -2.40 16.13
N TRP A 47 9.38 -3.12 15.21
CA TRP A 47 10.33 -2.58 14.25
C TRP A 47 9.59 -2.22 12.96
N ALA A 48 9.54 -0.92 12.64
CA ALA A 48 8.79 -0.41 11.50
C ALA A 48 9.74 0.06 10.38
N ASP A 49 9.63 -0.60 9.23
CA ASP A 49 10.27 -0.21 7.97
C ASP A 49 9.78 1.18 7.49
N PRO A 50 10.57 1.93 6.70
CA PRO A 50 10.24 3.29 6.31
C PRO A 50 9.17 3.40 5.19
N ARG A 51 8.75 2.29 4.56
CA ARG A 51 7.89 2.33 3.37
C ARG A 51 6.46 2.77 3.69
N PRO A 52 5.74 3.41 2.74
CA PRO A 52 4.38 3.87 2.99
C PRO A 52 3.42 2.78 3.48
N ASN A 53 3.48 1.58 2.89
CA ASN A 53 2.61 0.48 3.30
C ASN A 53 2.91 0.01 4.73
N ASP A 54 4.17 -0.02 5.15
CA ASP A 54 4.54 -0.41 6.53
C ASP A 54 4.06 0.62 7.54
N GLN A 55 4.07 1.90 7.18
CA GLN A 55 3.52 2.96 8.02
C GLN A 55 2.00 2.89 8.13
N LEU A 56 1.30 2.47 7.07
CA LEU A 56 -0.14 2.17 7.13
C LEU A 56 -0.43 0.97 8.06
N VAL A 57 0.37 -0.09 7.98
CA VAL A 57 0.27 -1.25 8.88
C VAL A 57 0.55 -0.83 10.32
N LEU A 58 1.55 0.01 10.56
CA LEU A 58 1.88 0.52 11.89
C LEU A 58 0.72 1.29 12.52
N ILE A 59 0.12 2.25 11.80
CA ILE A 59 -1.02 3.02 12.34
C ILE A 59 -2.26 2.14 12.55
N TRP A 60 -2.47 1.15 11.68
CA TRP A 60 -3.54 0.16 11.87
C TRP A 60 -3.32 -0.65 13.14
N LEU A 61 -2.09 -1.17 13.34
CA LEU A 61 -1.72 -1.99 14.49
C LEU A 61 -1.86 -1.21 15.80
N LEU A 62 -1.34 0.02 15.85
CA LEU A 62 -1.47 0.88 17.03
C LEU A 62 -2.94 1.24 17.32
N ASN A 63 -3.74 1.51 16.28
CA ASN A 63 -5.18 1.71 16.45
C ASN A 63 -5.89 0.44 16.97
N LEU A 64 -5.53 -0.73 16.47
CA LEU A 64 -6.08 -2.03 16.87
C LEU A 64 -5.75 -2.36 18.33
N LEU A 65 -4.51 -2.10 18.75
CA LEU A 65 -4.02 -2.39 20.10
C LEU A 65 -4.50 -1.39 21.15
N ARG A 66 -4.99 -0.21 20.74
CA ARG A 66 -5.39 0.88 21.65
C ARG A 66 -6.33 0.46 22.79
N PRO A 67 -7.35 -0.40 22.59
CA PRO A 67 -8.22 -0.86 23.69
C PRO A 67 -7.51 -1.78 24.71
N TYR A 68 -6.38 -2.40 24.34
CA TYR A 68 -5.69 -3.45 25.09
C TYR A 68 -4.51 -2.88 25.88
N ARG A 69 -4.81 -2.17 26.97
CA ARG A 69 -3.79 -1.46 27.77
C ARG A 69 -2.65 -2.34 28.28
N GLU A 70 -2.94 -3.59 28.65
CA GLU A 70 -1.93 -4.54 29.14
C GLU A 70 -0.88 -4.91 28.08
N ILE A 71 -1.26 -4.86 26.79
CA ILE A 71 -0.32 -5.07 25.68
C ILE A 71 0.41 -3.76 25.39
N VAL A 72 -0.32 -2.65 25.31
CA VAL A 72 0.23 -1.31 25.02
C VAL A 72 1.37 -0.94 25.97
N THR A 73 1.25 -1.21 27.27
CA THR A 73 2.31 -0.89 28.26
C THR A 73 3.62 -1.63 28.01
N LYS A 74 3.58 -2.75 27.29
CA LYS A 74 4.74 -3.57 26.92
C LYS A 74 5.39 -3.11 25.61
N LEU A 75 4.67 -2.33 24.79
CA LEU A 75 5.11 -1.94 23.46
C LEU A 75 6.19 -0.86 23.48
N SER A 76 7.15 -1.03 22.59
CA SER A 76 8.11 -0.01 22.21
C SER A 76 8.25 0.01 20.68
N LEU A 77 8.62 1.15 20.12
CA LEU A 77 8.76 1.37 18.69
C LEU A 77 10.22 1.61 18.34
N VAL A 78 10.66 0.97 17.26
CA VAL A 78 11.93 1.23 16.61
C VAL A 78 11.60 1.65 15.18
N HIS A 79 12.00 2.88 14.82
CA HIS A 79 11.88 3.38 13.46
C HIS A 79 13.17 3.04 12.70
N ALA A 80 13.07 2.17 11.71
CA ALA A 80 14.19 1.87 10.83
C ALA A 80 14.31 2.95 9.74
N ASP A 81 15.56 3.29 9.39
CA ASP A 81 15.86 4.20 8.29
C ASP A 81 15.94 3.51 6.93
N ASP A 82 16.02 2.18 6.93
CA ASP A 82 16.11 1.34 5.74
C ASP A 82 15.26 0.08 5.93
N ILE A 83 14.96 -0.62 4.84
CA ILE A 83 14.14 -1.83 4.81
C ILE A 83 14.89 -2.95 5.54
N ILE A 84 14.37 -3.37 6.69
CA ILE A 84 15.02 -4.36 7.58
C ILE A 84 15.24 -5.69 6.83
N ALA A 85 14.28 -6.08 5.98
CA ALA A 85 14.34 -7.31 5.21
C ALA A 85 15.50 -7.39 4.19
N ASN A 86 16.15 -6.27 3.88
CA ASN A 86 17.34 -6.24 3.02
C ASN A 86 18.62 -6.74 3.73
N TYR A 87 18.55 -6.98 5.03
CA TYR A 87 19.69 -7.32 5.86
C TYR A 87 19.56 -8.71 6.47
N ALA A 88 20.68 -9.42 6.60
CA ALA A 88 20.73 -10.68 7.32
C ALA A 88 20.41 -10.47 8.81
N ALA A 89 19.74 -11.45 9.43
CA ALA A 89 19.28 -11.35 10.81
C ALA A 89 20.42 -11.04 11.80
N GLU A 90 21.61 -11.60 11.59
CA GLU A 90 22.81 -11.36 12.40
C GLU A 90 23.34 -9.94 12.27
N SER A 91 23.02 -9.25 11.17
CA SER A 91 23.36 -7.83 10.96
C SER A 91 22.34 -6.94 11.66
N VAL A 92 21.05 -7.23 11.48
CA VAL A 92 19.95 -6.49 12.15
C VAL A 92 20.09 -6.58 13.68
N ALA A 93 20.44 -7.75 14.22
CA ALA A 93 20.66 -7.95 15.65
C ALA A 93 21.77 -7.07 16.25
N LYS A 94 22.66 -6.51 15.41
CA LYS A 94 23.73 -5.60 15.82
C LYS A 94 23.33 -4.12 15.74
N TRP A 95 22.18 -3.81 15.13
CA TRP A 95 21.71 -2.45 15.01
C TRP A 95 21.43 -1.87 16.40
N LYS A 96 21.86 -0.62 16.61
CA LYS A 96 21.65 0.13 17.85
C LYS A 96 20.76 1.34 17.57
N LEU A 97 19.54 1.05 17.13
CA LEU A 97 18.55 2.08 16.88
C LEU A 97 17.89 2.53 18.19
N PRO A 98 17.45 3.80 18.30
CA PRO A 98 16.68 4.25 19.45
C PRO A 98 15.34 3.52 19.56
N THR A 99 15.02 3.08 20.77
CA THR A 99 13.73 2.47 21.11
C THR A 99 12.87 3.47 21.89
N PHE A 100 11.65 3.71 21.43
CA PHE A 100 10.71 4.67 22.02
C PHE A 100 9.53 3.94 22.65
N LYS A 101 9.18 4.23 23.91
CA LYS A 101 7.98 3.66 24.50
C LYS A 101 6.73 4.19 23.80
N VAL A 102 5.79 3.29 23.48
CA VAL A 102 4.49 3.69 22.94
C VAL A 102 3.72 4.42 24.02
N ALA A 103 3.46 5.70 23.79
CA ALA A 103 2.66 6.56 24.66
C ALA A 103 1.29 6.87 24.05
N GLU A 104 0.35 7.38 24.85
CA GLU A 104 -1.04 7.65 24.42
C GLU A 104 -1.10 8.56 23.18
N ASN A 105 -0.19 9.51 23.03
CA ASN A 105 -0.09 10.37 21.86
C ASN A 105 0.20 9.60 20.55
N HIS A 106 0.98 8.51 20.59
CA HIS A 106 1.20 7.63 19.43
C HIS A 106 -0.11 6.95 19.03
N LEU A 107 -0.85 6.42 20.01
CA LEU A 107 -2.12 5.74 19.80
C LEU A 107 -3.20 6.69 19.28
N VAL A 108 -3.29 7.90 19.84
CA VAL A 108 -4.21 8.95 19.40
C VAL A 108 -3.93 9.33 17.94
N LEU A 109 -2.66 9.56 17.59
CA LEU A 109 -2.29 9.91 16.22
C LEU A 109 -2.57 8.76 15.25
N ALA A 110 -2.16 7.54 15.61
CA ALA A 110 -2.41 6.35 14.79
C ALA A 110 -3.90 6.11 14.56
N SER A 111 -4.74 6.21 15.60
CA SER A 111 -6.19 6.11 15.47
C SER A 111 -6.78 7.20 14.57
N ARG A 112 -6.29 8.44 14.68
CA ARG A 112 -6.75 9.55 13.83
C ARG A 112 -6.38 9.29 12.37
N ALA A 113 -5.13 8.90 12.11
CA ALA A 113 -4.63 8.58 10.78
C ALA A 113 -5.38 7.40 10.14
N TRP A 114 -5.57 6.32 10.89
CA TRP A 114 -6.29 5.15 10.39
C TRP A 114 -7.77 5.46 10.08
N ARG A 115 -8.44 6.28 10.91
CA ARG A 115 -9.80 6.72 10.64
C ARG A 115 -9.89 7.62 9.41
N ALA A 116 -8.93 8.52 9.24
CA ALA A 116 -8.87 9.42 8.10
C ALA A 116 -8.68 8.67 6.78
N TYR A 117 -7.75 7.71 6.73
CA TYR A 117 -7.57 6.85 5.55
C TYR A 117 -8.81 6.00 5.22
N ARG A 118 -9.61 5.65 6.24
CA ARG A 118 -10.88 4.90 6.08
C ARG A 118 -12.11 5.79 5.89
N ALA A 119 -11.94 7.10 5.78
CA ALA A 119 -13.06 8.01 5.58
C ALA A 119 -13.69 7.83 4.19
N GLN A 120 -14.93 8.30 4.05
CA GLN A 120 -15.68 8.21 2.79
C GLN A 120 -15.17 9.18 1.71
N THR A 121 -14.40 10.19 2.10
CA THR A 121 -13.68 11.11 1.22
C THR A 121 -12.20 11.14 1.61
N PRO A 122 -11.29 11.54 0.71
CA PRO A 122 -9.86 11.63 1.00
C PRO A 122 -9.49 12.88 1.80
N GLU A 123 -10.40 13.84 1.96
CA GLU A 123 -10.15 15.11 2.66
C GLU A 123 -9.59 14.94 4.06
N PRO A 124 -10.11 14.04 4.94
CA PRO A 124 -9.55 13.89 6.27
C PRO A 124 -8.11 13.38 6.25
N CYS A 125 -7.74 12.60 5.23
CA CYS A 125 -6.36 12.13 5.03
C CYS A 125 -5.46 13.27 4.55
N PHE A 126 -5.95 14.10 3.64
CA PHE A 126 -5.28 15.31 3.19
C PHE A 126 -5.07 16.31 4.34
N ASP A 127 -6.09 16.57 5.15
CA ASP A 127 -6.04 17.50 6.28
C ASP A 127 -5.00 17.09 7.33
N LEU A 128 -4.72 15.79 7.47
CA LEU A 128 -3.65 15.32 8.37
C LEU A 128 -2.28 15.82 7.97
N LEU A 129 -2.04 16.09 6.68
CA LEU A 129 -0.80 16.71 6.22
C LEU A 129 -0.61 18.12 6.80
N MET A 130 -1.65 18.77 7.32
CA MET A 130 -1.53 20.07 7.98
C MET A 130 -1.35 19.99 9.50
N THR A 131 -1.24 18.78 10.04
CA THR A 131 -1.09 18.55 11.49
C THR A 131 0.34 18.14 11.85
N ASP A 132 0.67 18.13 13.14
CA ASP A 132 1.94 17.58 13.62
C ASP A 132 1.90 16.04 13.59
N LEU A 133 2.80 15.45 12.80
CA LEU A 133 2.97 14.01 12.63
C LEU A 133 4.34 13.52 13.13
N THR A 134 5.13 14.39 13.79
CA THR A 134 6.55 14.14 14.10
C THR A 134 6.80 12.95 15.01
N ILE A 135 5.82 12.57 15.84
CA ILE A 135 5.88 11.39 16.71
C ILE A 135 5.86 10.06 15.92
N LEU A 136 5.37 10.08 14.68
CA LEU A 136 5.48 8.98 13.72
C LEU A 136 6.21 9.53 12.48
N PRO A 137 7.54 9.65 12.51
CA PRO A 137 8.30 10.50 11.60
C PRO A 137 8.14 10.13 10.11
N ARG A 138 7.87 8.86 9.81
CA ARG A 138 7.66 8.35 8.44
C ARG A 138 6.20 8.41 7.98
N LEU A 139 5.27 8.82 8.85
CA LEU A 139 3.84 8.85 8.52
C LEU A 139 3.50 9.93 7.47
N ARG A 140 4.07 11.13 7.57
CA ARG A 140 3.82 12.20 6.59
C ARG A 140 4.15 11.78 5.15
N PRO A 141 5.39 11.33 4.84
CA PRO A 141 5.71 10.89 3.49
C PRO A 141 4.86 9.68 3.07
N ALA A 142 4.52 8.77 3.98
CA ALA A 142 3.62 7.66 3.70
C ALA A 142 2.22 8.13 3.25
N LEU A 143 1.62 9.08 3.95
CA LEU A 143 0.30 9.62 3.60
C LEU A 143 0.32 10.35 2.25
N ILE A 144 1.41 11.06 1.94
CA ILE A 144 1.60 11.69 0.62
C ILE A 144 1.63 10.63 -0.47
N ALA A 145 2.46 9.58 -0.33
CA ALA A 145 2.54 8.50 -1.32
C ALA A 145 1.19 7.80 -1.50
N VAL A 146 0.42 7.60 -0.43
CA VAL A 146 -0.93 7.03 -0.50
C VAL A 146 -1.90 7.97 -1.22
N LEU A 147 -1.84 9.28 -0.99
CA LEU A 147 -2.64 10.26 -1.73
C LEU A 147 -2.27 10.32 -3.22
N GLU A 148 -1.00 10.09 -3.56
CA GLU A 148 -0.54 9.96 -4.95
C GLU A 148 -1.14 8.75 -5.69
N GLU A 149 -1.72 7.77 -4.98
CA GLU A 149 -2.49 6.67 -5.58
C GLU A 149 -3.95 7.02 -5.91
N LEU A 150 -4.43 8.21 -5.54
CA LEU A 150 -5.66 8.75 -6.15
C LEU A 150 -5.43 9.00 -7.65
N PRO A 151 -6.49 8.94 -8.47
CA PRO A 151 -6.43 9.32 -9.88
C PRO A 151 -5.74 10.69 -10.08
N ASP A 152 -4.71 10.74 -10.92
CA ASP A 152 -4.04 12.00 -11.26
C ASP A 152 -5.02 12.99 -11.90
N SER A 153 -4.81 14.27 -11.63
CA SER A 153 -5.63 15.36 -12.18
C SER A 153 -5.66 15.42 -13.71
N VAL A 154 -4.60 14.95 -14.38
CA VAL A 154 -4.47 14.97 -15.85
C VAL A 154 -4.72 13.58 -16.42
N THR A 155 -3.95 12.57 -15.97
CA THR A 155 -3.99 11.23 -16.60
C THR A 155 -5.08 10.33 -16.04
N GLY A 156 -5.60 10.62 -14.85
CA GLY A 156 -6.53 9.74 -14.13
C GLY A 156 -5.89 8.50 -13.52
N LEU A 157 -4.58 8.28 -13.68
CA LEU A 157 -3.88 7.12 -13.12
C LEU A 157 -3.35 7.40 -11.71
N GLY A 158 -3.34 6.39 -10.85
CA GLY A 158 -2.57 6.38 -9.61
C GLY A 158 -1.06 6.42 -9.87
N ALA A 159 -0.26 6.74 -8.85
CA ALA A 159 1.19 6.84 -8.99
C ALA A 159 1.83 5.53 -9.41
N THR A 160 1.46 4.43 -8.75
CA THR A 160 1.99 3.12 -9.13
C THR A 160 1.59 2.75 -10.56
N GLU A 161 0.34 3.01 -10.97
CA GLU A 161 -0.11 2.72 -12.35
C GLU A 161 0.72 3.47 -13.40
N MET A 162 1.04 4.74 -13.13
CA MET A 162 1.91 5.55 -13.99
C MET A 162 3.34 4.97 -14.04
N ASP A 163 3.89 4.61 -12.88
CA ASP A 163 5.23 4.02 -12.80
C ASP A 163 5.31 2.69 -13.57
N LEU A 164 4.23 1.89 -13.58
CA LEU A 164 4.15 0.66 -14.40
C LEU A 164 4.17 0.99 -15.91
N LEU A 165 3.45 2.03 -16.34
CA LEU A 165 3.45 2.48 -17.75
C LEU A 165 4.84 2.98 -18.17
N ASP A 166 5.52 3.73 -17.30
CA ASP A 166 6.87 4.24 -17.55
C ASP A 166 7.87 3.09 -17.75
N TYR A 167 7.79 2.02 -16.94
CA TYR A 167 8.62 0.81 -17.15
C TYR A 167 8.42 0.18 -18.53
N VAL A 168 7.18 0.10 -19.00
CA VAL A 168 6.89 -0.43 -20.35
C VAL A 168 7.44 0.52 -21.43
N ASN A 169 7.33 1.83 -21.22
CA ASN A 169 7.89 2.83 -22.11
C ASN A 169 9.42 2.75 -22.21
N ASP A 170 10.10 2.43 -21.11
CA ASP A 170 11.55 2.21 -21.04
C ASP A 170 12.00 0.89 -21.71
N GLY A 171 11.06 0.10 -22.23
CA GLY A 171 11.31 -1.10 -23.02
C GLY A 171 11.16 -2.41 -22.25
N GLU A 172 10.75 -2.38 -20.98
CA GLU A 172 10.45 -3.60 -20.24
C GLU A 172 9.14 -4.20 -20.72
N THR A 173 9.19 -5.49 -21.07
CA THR A 173 8.03 -6.19 -21.63
C THR A 173 7.58 -7.36 -20.78
N ASP A 174 8.39 -7.83 -19.84
CA ASP A 174 8.00 -8.91 -18.93
C ASP A 174 7.11 -8.34 -17.81
N PRO A 175 5.86 -8.81 -17.66
CA PRO A 175 4.95 -8.29 -16.63
C PRO A 175 5.50 -8.45 -15.21
N ARG A 176 6.35 -9.46 -14.95
CA ARG A 176 6.97 -9.67 -13.64
C ARG A 176 8.02 -8.59 -13.33
N ILE A 177 8.72 -8.12 -14.36
CA ILE A 177 9.72 -7.06 -14.24
C ILE A 177 9.00 -5.71 -14.16
N VAL A 178 7.99 -5.48 -15.00
CA VAL A 178 7.20 -4.23 -14.98
C VAL A 178 6.53 -4.02 -13.62
N CYS A 179 6.03 -5.08 -12.97
CA CYS A 179 5.52 -4.99 -11.60
C CYS A 179 6.53 -4.41 -10.59
N ASN A 180 7.84 -4.38 -10.88
CA ASN A 180 8.84 -3.72 -10.05
C ASN A 180 8.76 -2.19 -10.07
N GLY A 181 8.01 -1.58 -10.99
CA GLY A 181 7.69 -0.15 -10.94
C GLY A 181 7.05 0.26 -9.61
N ARG A 182 6.30 -0.65 -8.96
CA ARG A 182 5.76 -0.45 -7.60
C ARG A 182 6.80 -0.05 -6.56
N LEU A 183 8.06 -0.48 -6.74
CA LEU A 183 9.14 -0.27 -5.79
C LEU A 183 9.60 1.20 -5.72
N ILE A 184 9.22 2.02 -6.70
CA ILE A 184 9.51 3.46 -6.68
C ILE A 184 8.79 4.14 -5.51
N ARG A 185 7.54 3.74 -5.24
CA ARG A 185 6.68 4.34 -4.21
C ARG A 185 6.49 3.44 -3.00
N ASP A 186 6.58 2.13 -3.16
CA ASP A 186 6.41 1.12 -2.11
C ASP A 186 5.09 1.26 -1.30
N VAL A 187 4.04 1.77 -1.95
CA VAL A 187 2.67 1.83 -1.40
C VAL A 187 1.95 0.49 -1.55
N PHE A 188 2.24 -0.22 -2.64
CA PHE A 188 1.59 -1.45 -3.04
C PHE A 188 2.55 -2.64 -2.99
N GLY A 189 2.04 -3.77 -2.50
CA GLY A 189 2.76 -5.04 -2.56
C GLY A 189 2.78 -5.61 -3.98
N GLU A 190 3.46 -6.75 -4.16
CA GLU A 190 3.54 -7.41 -5.46
C GLU A 190 2.16 -7.77 -6.03
N ASN A 191 1.26 -8.29 -5.20
CA ASN A 191 -0.11 -8.61 -5.62
C ASN A 191 -0.91 -7.37 -6.00
N ASP A 192 -0.75 -6.26 -5.27
CA ASP A 192 -1.47 -5.02 -5.55
C ASP A 192 -0.99 -4.42 -6.91
N ALA A 193 0.32 -4.41 -7.16
CA ALA A 193 0.89 -3.98 -8.44
C ALA A 193 0.47 -4.87 -9.61
N ARG A 194 0.35 -6.17 -9.34
CA ARG A 194 -0.17 -7.15 -10.28
C ARG A 194 -1.62 -6.86 -10.66
N ASP A 195 -2.46 -6.59 -9.66
CA ASP A 195 -3.87 -6.25 -9.85
C ASP A 195 -4.00 -4.93 -10.64
N ALA A 196 -3.17 -3.92 -10.34
CA ALA A 196 -3.10 -2.66 -11.09
C ALA A 196 -2.69 -2.87 -12.55
N LEU A 197 -1.70 -3.73 -12.82
CA LEU A 197 -1.29 -4.07 -14.17
C LEU A 197 -2.43 -4.76 -14.96
N LEU A 198 -3.18 -5.65 -14.30
CA LEU A 198 -4.36 -6.29 -14.90
C LEU A 198 -5.47 -5.27 -15.20
N GLU A 199 -5.72 -4.33 -14.29
CA GLU A 199 -6.71 -3.26 -14.47
C GLU A 199 -6.38 -2.41 -15.71
N LEU A 200 -5.13 -1.97 -15.85
CA LEU A 200 -4.66 -1.19 -17.00
C LEU A 200 -4.86 -1.89 -18.36
N GLY A 201 -4.87 -3.22 -18.39
CA GLY A 201 -5.12 -4.04 -19.58
C GLY A 201 -6.54 -4.58 -19.72
N GLY A 202 -7.35 -4.51 -18.66
CA GLY A 202 -8.67 -5.16 -18.59
C GLY A 202 -9.83 -4.29 -19.04
N HIS A 203 -9.61 -3.00 -19.26
CA HIS A 203 -10.65 -2.07 -19.69
C HIS A 203 -10.96 -2.16 -21.20
N PRO A 204 -12.18 -1.76 -21.65
CA PRO A 204 -12.54 -1.75 -23.08
C PRO A 204 -11.58 -0.93 -23.95
N THR A 205 -11.10 0.20 -23.42
CA THR A 205 -10.02 0.99 -24.01
C THR A 205 -8.80 0.89 -23.10
N PRO A 206 -7.97 -0.15 -23.24
CA PRO A 206 -6.89 -0.40 -22.29
C PRO A 206 -5.68 0.53 -22.53
N ALA A 207 -4.90 0.81 -21.49
CA ALA A 207 -3.65 1.54 -21.59
C ALA A 207 -2.48 0.64 -22.06
N LEU A 208 -2.57 -0.65 -21.78
CA LEU A 208 -1.58 -1.64 -22.15
C LEU A 208 -2.23 -2.92 -22.66
N LEU A 209 -1.51 -3.65 -23.51
CA LEU A 209 -1.89 -4.98 -23.97
C LEU A 209 -0.93 -5.99 -23.37
N LEU A 210 -1.50 -7.08 -22.84
CA LEU A 210 -0.74 -8.22 -22.35
C LEU A 210 -0.76 -9.33 -23.41
N GLY A 211 0.39 -9.56 -24.04
CA GLY A 211 0.51 -10.56 -25.12
C GLY A 211 -0.10 -10.10 -26.45
N ASP A 212 -0.37 -11.05 -27.33
CA ASP A 212 -0.98 -10.78 -28.64
C ASP A 212 -2.49 -10.54 -28.47
N PRO A 213 -3.02 -9.36 -28.88
CA PRO A 213 -4.44 -9.01 -28.78
C PRO A 213 -5.38 -9.97 -29.51
N ALA A 214 -4.86 -10.87 -30.35
CA ALA A 214 -5.64 -11.94 -30.99
C ALA A 214 -6.11 -13.07 -30.04
N PHE A 215 -5.67 -13.11 -28.76
CA PHE A 215 -6.03 -14.19 -27.83
C PHE A 215 -6.76 -13.72 -26.57
N THR A 216 -8.05 -14.06 -26.46
CA THR A 216 -8.91 -13.77 -25.31
C THR A 216 -8.94 -14.95 -24.32
N ASN A 217 -8.24 -14.90 -23.18
CA ASN A 217 -8.67 -15.63 -21.98
C ASN A 217 -7.95 -15.23 -20.69
N GLU A 218 -8.72 -15.21 -19.59
CA GLU A 218 -8.33 -14.81 -18.23
C GLU A 218 -7.32 -15.75 -17.53
N ASP A 219 -7.19 -17.01 -17.98
CA ASP A 219 -6.31 -18.03 -17.35
C ASP A 219 -4.79 -17.79 -17.49
N ARG A 220 -4.33 -16.69 -18.10
CA ARG A 220 -3.01 -16.61 -18.76
C ARG A 220 -1.94 -15.74 -18.11
N TYR A 221 -2.25 -14.98 -17.06
CA TYR A 221 -1.44 -13.79 -16.75
C TYR A 221 -0.08 -14.01 -16.06
N PHE A 222 0.16 -15.10 -15.32
CA PHE A 222 1.39 -15.23 -14.51
C PHE A 222 2.14 -16.57 -14.60
N CYS A 223 1.62 -17.56 -15.32
CA CYS A 223 2.23 -18.90 -15.37
C CYS A 223 3.08 -19.17 -16.63
N ARG A 224 3.07 -18.28 -17.64
CA ARG A 224 3.91 -18.42 -18.84
C ARG A 224 4.59 -17.10 -19.18
N SER A 225 5.92 -17.06 -19.05
CA SER A 225 6.82 -15.92 -19.31
C SER A 225 6.97 -15.53 -20.79
N GLU A 226 6.02 -15.89 -21.64
CA GLU A 226 6.08 -15.65 -23.10
C GLU A 226 5.30 -14.39 -23.51
N TRP A 227 4.64 -13.72 -22.57
CA TRP A 227 3.70 -12.64 -22.83
C TRP A 227 4.37 -11.29 -22.61
N LYS A 228 4.47 -10.50 -23.68
CA LYS A 228 5.08 -9.18 -23.68
C LYS A 228 4.03 -8.09 -23.50
N LEU A 229 4.31 -7.14 -22.62
CA LEU A 229 3.54 -5.90 -22.47
C LEU A 229 3.84 -4.96 -23.62
N THR A 230 2.80 -4.30 -24.14
CA THR A 230 2.94 -3.22 -25.12
C THR A 230 1.98 -2.08 -24.80
N LEU A 231 2.42 -0.84 -25.00
CA LEU A 231 1.57 0.34 -24.83
C LEU A 231 0.56 0.46 -25.98
N THR A 232 -0.68 0.78 -25.64
CA THR A 232 -1.69 1.19 -26.63
C THR A 232 -1.50 2.65 -27.04
N GLU A 233 -2.34 3.14 -27.95
CA GLU A 233 -2.43 4.57 -28.25
C GLU A 233 -2.86 5.38 -27.01
N LEU A 234 -3.82 4.86 -26.25
CA LEU A 234 -4.27 5.46 -25.00
C LEU A 234 -3.11 5.48 -23.98
N GLY A 235 -2.39 4.37 -23.79
CA GLY A 235 -1.22 4.32 -22.90
C GLY A 235 -0.12 5.33 -23.25
N ARG A 236 0.20 5.48 -24.55
CA ARG A 236 1.15 6.52 -25.01
C ARG A 236 0.65 7.94 -24.74
N SER A 237 -0.65 8.19 -24.91
CA SER A 237 -1.25 9.50 -24.65
C SER A 237 -1.29 9.85 -23.16
N LEU A 238 -1.52 8.85 -22.29
CA LEU A 238 -1.44 8.99 -20.83
C LEU A 238 0.00 9.32 -20.39
N LEU A 239 1.00 8.63 -20.95
CA LEU A 239 2.42 8.92 -20.72
C LEU A 239 2.81 10.34 -21.15
N ALA A 240 2.29 10.79 -22.30
CA ALA A 240 2.47 12.16 -22.77
C ALA A 240 1.70 13.22 -21.94
N ARG A 241 0.87 12.79 -20.97
CA ARG A 241 -0.04 13.65 -20.19
C ARG A 241 -1.03 14.42 -21.07
N GLU A 242 -1.43 13.83 -22.20
CA GLU A 242 -2.34 14.44 -23.20
C GLU A 242 -3.79 13.93 -23.09
N ASP A 243 -4.01 12.84 -22.35
CA ASP A 243 -5.33 12.22 -22.20
C ASP A 243 -5.58 11.72 -20.76
N ASP A 244 -6.80 11.24 -20.51
CA ASP A 244 -7.31 10.81 -19.22
C ASP A 244 -7.99 9.43 -19.34
N MET A 245 -7.53 8.46 -18.53
CA MET A 245 -8.00 7.08 -18.53
C MET A 245 -9.52 6.97 -18.40
N TRP A 246 -10.13 7.84 -17.61
CA TRP A 246 -11.54 7.77 -17.23
C TRP A 246 -12.48 8.54 -18.16
N ARG A 247 -11.94 9.17 -19.23
CA ARG A 247 -12.77 9.65 -20.35
C ARG A 247 -13.20 8.50 -21.28
N HIS A 248 -12.39 7.46 -21.36
CA HIS A 248 -12.59 6.31 -22.24
C HIS A 248 -13.16 5.09 -21.52
N ASN A 249 -12.99 5.04 -20.20
CA ASN A 249 -13.34 3.89 -19.37
C ASN A 249 -14.13 4.32 -18.13
N ARG A 250 -14.84 3.35 -17.53
CA ARG A 250 -15.52 3.54 -16.24
C ARG A 250 -14.62 3.12 -15.11
N ILE A 251 -14.53 3.97 -14.08
CA ILE A 251 -13.80 3.66 -12.85
C ILE A 251 -14.76 3.08 -11.81
N TYR A 252 -14.30 2.03 -11.15
CA TYR A 252 -14.92 1.53 -9.92
C TYR A 252 -13.85 0.90 -9.04
N ARG A 253 -13.30 1.68 -8.09
CA ARG A 253 -12.25 1.21 -7.18
C ARG A 253 -12.38 1.83 -5.79
N TRP A 254 -11.67 1.25 -4.82
CA TRP A 254 -11.61 1.77 -3.46
C TRP A 254 -10.22 2.34 -3.17
N TRP A 255 -10.16 3.62 -2.80
CA TRP A 255 -8.98 4.22 -2.19
C TRP A 255 -9.19 4.30 -0.68
N GLY A 256 -8.50 3.45 0.10
CA GLY A 256 -8.74 3.35 1.54
C GLY A 256 -10.21 3.05 1.88
N GLY A 257 -10.92 4.05 2.43
CA GLY A 257 -12.38 4.01 2.67
C GLY A 257 -13.24 4.79 1.67
N THR A 258 -12.61 5.47 0.70
CA THR A 258 -13.27 6.29 -0.33
C THR A 258 -13.61 5.44 -1.54
N GLU A 259 -14.87 5.49 -1.96
CA GLU A 259 -15.35 4.87 -3.19
C GLU A 259 -15.09 5.82 -4.36
N LEU A 260 -14.42 5.34 -5.40
CA LEU A 260 -14.16 6.10 -6.61
C LEU A 260 -15.03 5.57 -7.74
N THR A 261 -15.93 6.43 -8.23
CA THR A 261 -16.74 6.23 -9.44
C THR A 261 -16.61 7.46 -10.33
N ASN A 262 -17.09 7.41 -11.57
CA ASN A 262 -17.06 8.59 -12.45
C ASN A 262 -17.81 9.80 -11.86
N GLU A 263 -18.82 9.59 -11.01
CA GLU A 263 -19.58 10.64 -10.31
C GLU A 263 -18.94 11.10 -8.99
N ARG A 264 -17.98 10.34 -8.46
CA ARG A 264 -17.27 10.62 -7.19
C ARG A 264 -15.77 10.56 -7.40
N LEU A 265 -15.31 11.17 -8.47
CA LEU A 265 -13.93 11.07 -8.92
C LEU A 265 -13.03 12.09 -8.23
N TRP A 266 -12.65 11.78 -7.00
CA TRP A 266 -11.58 12.52 -6.31
C TRP A 266 -10.25 12.32 -7.04
N ARG A 267 -9.52 13.41 -7.24
CA ARG A 267 -8.24 13.41 -7.94
C ARG A 267 -7.15 14.05 -7.11
N TRP A 268 -5.91 13.72 -7.45
CA TRP A 268 -4.73 14.31 -6.86
C TRP A 268 -3.92 15.03 -7.92
N ASP A 269 -3.61 16.29 -7.69
CA ASP A 269 -2.63 17.03 -8.50
C ASP A 269 -1.25 16.84 -7.86
N ARG A 270 -0.38 16.09 -8.54
CA ARG A 270 0.97 15.80 -8.06
C ARG A 270 1.89 17.01 -8.08
N GLU A 271 1.68 17.94 -9.02
CA GLU A 271 2.52 19.13 -9.18
C GLU A 271 2.23 20.15 -8.09
N SER A 272 0.95 20.46 -7.87
CA SER A 272 0.54 21.40 -6.81
C SER A 272 0.38 20.76 -5.44
N ARG A 273 0.37 19.42 -5.37
CA ARG A 273 0.08 18.61 -4.17
C ARG A 273 -1.27 18.97 -3.54
N LEU A 274 -2.27 19.10 -4.39
CA LEU A 274 -3.63 19.46 -4.00
C LEU A 274 -4.60 18.32 -4.27
N LEU A 275 -5.57 18.20 -3.37
CA LEU A 275 -6.72 17.34 -3.54
C LEU A 275 -7.77 18.08 -4.39
N ILE A 276 -8.26 17.42 -5.43
CA ILE A 276 -9.31 17.93 -6.33
C ILE A 276 -10.59 17.13 -6.06
N GLY A 277 -11.67 17.86 -5.79
CA GLY A 277 -13.01 17.29 -5.62
C GLY A 277 -13.62 16.73 -6.90
N PRO A 278 -14.67 15.90 -6.80
CA PRO A 278 -15.41 15.36 -7.92
C PRO A 278 -16.14 16.43 -8.75
#